data_AF-A0A0D6LIX0-F1
#
_entry.id   AF-A0A0D6LIX0-F1
#
_cell.length_a   1.000
_cell.length_b   1.000
_cell.length_c   1.000
_cell.angle_alpha   90.00
_cell.angle_beta   90.00
_cell.angle_gamma   90.00
#
_symmetry.space_group_name_H-M   'P 1'
#
loop_
_entity.id
_entity.type
_entity.pdbx_description
1 polymer ?
#
loop_
_entity_poly.entity_id
_entity_poly.type
_entity_poly.pdbx_seq_one_letter_code
_entity_poly.pdbx_strand_id
1 'polypeptide(L)'
;MANKRRFGDQNYVKIKKTCVKKGQLFVDTLFPPTNASLFLEQGRSSDIVWKRPAELHNDPHLFVEGASPNDVTQGILGNCWFVSACSALTHNQHLLNRVIPDAEAQEWDPKNEYAVCGLKT
;
A
#
# COMPACT_ATOMS: atom_id res chain seq x y z
N MET A 1 23.40 -1.92 8.23
CA MET A 1 21.97 -1.64 8.01
C MET A 1 21.86 -0.57 6.93
N ALA A 2 21.11 -0.79 5.86
CA ALA A 2 20.99 0.19 4.77
C ALA A 2 20.25 1.44 5.26
N ASN A 3 20.85 2.62 5.11
CA ASN A 3 20.24 3.90 5.45
C ASN A 3 19.13 4.20 4.43
N LYS A 4 17.89 3.74 4.70
CA LYS A 4 16.74 3.99 3.83
C LYS A 4 16.40 5.49 3.87
N ARG A 5 16.59 6.17 2.74
CA ARG A 5 16.20 7.59 2.59
C ARG A 5 14.68 7.70 2.72
N ARG A 6 14.20 8.62 3.56
CA ARG A 6 12.77 8.92 3.66
C ARG A 6 12.34 9.66 2.39
N PHE A 7 11.20 9.27 1.83
CA PHE A 7 10.57 10.01 0.75
C PHE A 7 9.72 11.13 1.36
N GLY A 8 9.86 12.36 0.85
CA GLY A 8 9.10 13.52 1.34
C GLY A 8 9.16 13.75 2.85
N ASP A 9 10.28 13.39 3.49
CA ASP A 9 10.47 13.41 4.95
C ASP A 9 9.43 12.62 5.77
N GLN A 10 8.66 11.74 5.13
CA GLN A 10 7.67 10.89 5.79
C GLN A 10 8.35 9.79 6.60
N ASN A 11 8.00 9.71 7.89
CA ASN A 11 8.46 8.67 8.80
C ASN A 11 7.31 7.73 9.14
N TYR A 12 7.29 6.55 8.52
CA TYR A 12 6.26 5.52 8.71
C TYR A 12 5.95 5.25 10.19
N VAL A 13 6.97 5.00 11.02
CA VAL A 13 6.79 4.64 12.44
C VAL A 13 6.12 5.78 13.22
N LYS A 14 6.53 7.03 12.95
CA LYS A 14 5.97 8.21 13.62
C LYS A 14 4.52 8.47 13.17
N ILE A 15 4.26 8.34 11.88
CA ILE A 15 2.93 8.52 11.28
C ILE A 15 1.97 7.47 11.85
N LYS A 16 2.32 6.18 11.76
CA LYS A 16 1.53 5.06 12.31
C LYS A 16 1.20 5.26 13.79
N LYS A 17 2.19 5.58 14.63
CA LYS A 17 1.95 5.87 16.07
C LYS A 17 0.98 7.04 16.29
N THR A 18 1.06 8.08 15.47
CA THR A 18 0.19 9.25 15.59
C THR A 18 -1.24 8.92 15.19
N CYS A 19 -1.43 8.20 14.08
CA CYS A 19 -2.73 7.73 13.60
C CYS A 19 -3.43 6.82 14.61
N VAL A 20 -2.70 5.81 15.13
CA VAL A 20 -3.21 4.91 16.18
C VAL A 20 -3.59 5.69 17.44
N LYS A 21 -2.73 6.61 17.92
CA LYS A 21 -3.03 7.42 19.11
C LYS A 21 -4.28 8.30 18.93
N LYS A 22 -4.52 8.79 17.71
CA LYS A 22 -5.66 9.65 17.39
C LYS A 22 -6.94 8.87 17.04
N GLY A 23 -6.85 7.55 16.85
CA GLY A 23 -7.96 6.76 16.31
C GLY A 23 -8.37 7.23 14.91
N GLN A 24 -7.40 7.62 14.08
CA GLN A 24 -7.64 8.15 12.74
C GLN A 24 -6.81 7.42 11.71
N LEU A 25 -7.43 7.07 10.58
CA LEU A 25 -6.74 6.47 9.45
C LEU A 25 -5.85 7.51 8.76
N PHE A 26 -4.68 7.07 8.31
CA PHE A 26 -3.76 7.94 7.58
C PHE A 26 -4.36 8.39 6.23
N VAL A 27 -3.95 9.56 5.77
CA VAL A 27 -4.24 10.09 4.43
C VAL A 27 -2.94 10.74 3.98
N ASP A 28 -2.41 10.30 2.84
CA ASP A 28 -1.17 10.86 2.33
C ASP A 28 -1.42 12.22 1.67
N THR A 29 -0.74 13.25 2.14
CA THR A 29 -0.85 14.60 1.58
C THR A 29 0.04 14.81 0.36
N LEU A 30 1.07 13.98 0.18
CA LEU A 30 1.95 14.01 -0.99
C LEU A 30 1.38 13.23 -2.18
N PHE A 31 0.47 12.30 -1.90
CA PHE A 31 -0.22 11.51 -2.90
C PHE A 31 -1.67 11.33 -2.42
N PRO A 32 -2.54 12.32 -2.65
CA PRO A 32 -3.89 12.32 -2.10
C PRO A 32 -4.86 11.46 -2.93
N PRO A 33 -5.93 10.92 -2.33
CA PRO A 33 -6.93 10.06 -3.00
C PRO A 33 -7.86 10.86 -3.93
N THR A 34 -7.29 11.43 -4.98
CA THR A 34 -7.94 12.33 -5.95
C THR A 34 -7.42 12.07 -7.35
N ASN A 35 -8.06 12.65 -8.36
CA ASN A 35 -7.64 12.50 -9.76
C ASN A 35 -6.22 13.02 -10.04
N ALA A 36 -5.70 13.93 -9.20
CA ALA A 36 -4.32 14.41 -9.31
C ALA A 36 -3.27 13.31 -9.08
N SER A 37 -3.63 12.24 -8.37
CA SER A 37 -2.77 11.07 -8.16
C SER A 37 -2.93 9.99 -9.25
N LEU A 38 -4.02 10.06 -10.03
CA LEU A 38 -4.30 9.11 -11.12
C LEU A 38 -3.76 9.60 -12.47
N PHE A 39 -3.87 10.90 -12.72
CA PHE A 39 -3.60 11.50 -14.03
C PHE A 39 -2.63 12.65 -13.92
N LEU A 40 -1.72 12.75 -14.89
CA LEU A 40 -0.83 13.90 -15.04
C LEU A 40 -1.58 15.14 -15.56
N GLU A 41 -2.63 14.91 -16.36
CA GLU A 41 -3.46 15.97 -16.93
C GLU A 41 -4.48 16.48 -15.91
N GLN A 42 -4.43 17.78 -15.62
CA GLN A 42 -5.40 18.43 -14.76
C GLN A 42 -6.78 18.47 -15.43
N GLY A 43 -7.83 18.23 -14.65
CA GLY A 43 -9.22 18.34 -15.11
C GLY A 43 -9.81 17.08 -15.76
N ARG A 44 -9.04 15.99 -15.87
CA ARG A 44 -9.59 14.71 -16.31
C ARG A 44 -10.57 14.18 -15.26
N SER A 45 -11.83 14.04 -15.67
CA SER A 45 -12.86 13.38 -14.86
C SER A 45 -12.73 11.86 -14.96
N SER A 46 -13.02 11.17 -13.87
CA SER A 46 -13.12 9.71 -13.83
C SER A 46 -14.15 9.30 -12.79
N ASP A 47 -14.87 8.22 -13.06
CA ASP A 47 -15.85 7.64 -12.13
C ASP A 47 -15.18 6.76 -11.04
N ILE A 48 -13.86 6.90 -10.86
CA ILE A 48 -13.07 6.12 -9.90
C ILE A 48 -13.36 6.61 -8.48
N VAL A 49 -13.74 5.68 -7.60
CA VAL A 49 -13.97 5.92 -6.18
C VAL A 49 -12.86 5.28 -5.36
N TRP A 50 -12.15 6.08 -4.58
CA TRP A 50 -11.09 5.62 -3.69
C TRP A 50 -11.66 4.96 -2.44
N LYS A 51 -11.39 3.66 -2.27
CA LYS A 51 -11.78 2.84 -1.11
C LYS A 51 -10.57 2.17 -0.48
N ARG A 52 -10.59 1.98 0.83
CA ARG A 52 -9.62 1.20 1.60
C ARG A 52 -9.95 -0.30 1.53
N PRO A 53 -8.97 -1.20 1.78
CA PRO A 53 -9.23 -2.64 1.80
C PRO A 53 -10.38 -3.06 2.73
N ALA A 54 -10.47 -2.47 3.92
CA ALA A 54 -11.55 -2.74 4.88
C ALA A 54 -12.94 -2.24 4.43
N GLU A 55 -13.02 -1.37 3.41
CA GLU A 55 -14.29 -0.96 2.78
C GLU A 55 -14.70 -1.89 1.63
N LEU A 56 -13.81 -2.81 1.21
CA LEU A 56 -14.02 -3.77 0.13
C LEU A 56 -14.26 -5.18 0.66
N HIS A 57 -13.61 -5.55 1.77
CA HIS A 57 -13.69 -6.87 2.38
C HIS A 57 -13.63 -6.76 3.91
N ASN A 58 -14.34 -7.65 4.62
CA ASN A 58 -14.39 -7.65 6.09
C ASN A 58 -13.09 -8.16 6.75
N ASP A 59 -12.31 -8.93 6.01
CA ASP A 59 -11.06 -9.53 6.46
C ASP A 59 -9.97 -9.33 5.40
N PRO A 60 -9.50 -8.09 5.20
CA PRO A 60 -8.44 -7.81 4.22
C PRO A 60 -7.09 -8.30 4.77
N HIS A 61 -6.28 -8.95 3.94
CA HIS A 61 -4.91 -9.37 4.31
C HIS A 61 -3.90 -8.79 3.32
N LEU A 62 -2.69 -8.52 3.81
CA LEU A 62 -1.55 -8.13 2.99
C LEU A 62 -1.02 -9.34 2.22
N PHE A 63 -0.95 -10.51 2.86
CA PHE A 63 -0.63 -11.78 2.22
C PHE A 63 -1.58 -12.89 2.66
N VAL A 64 -2.03 -13.71 1.71
CA VAL A 64 -2.79 -14.94 2.00
C VAL A 64 -1.90 -16.11 1.62
N GLU A 65 -1.47 -16.89 2.63
CA GLU A 65 -0.54 -18.02 2.45
C GLU A 65 0.84 -17.63 1.87
N GLY A 66 1.25 -16.36 2.04
CA GLY A 66 2.52 -15.82 1.55
C GLY A 66 2.36 -15.01 0.27
N ALA A 67 3.49 -14.72 -0.39
CA ALA A 67 3.49 -14.03 -1.68
C ALA A 67 3.78 -15.03 -2.80
N SER A 68 2.86 -15.13 -3.75
CA SER A 68 2.90 -16.04 -4.88
C SER A 68 2.92 -15.28 -6.21
N PRO A 69 3.58 -15.80 -7.25
CA PRO A 69 3.47 -15.24 -8.61
C PRO A 69 2.03 -15.07 -9.10
N ASN A 70 1.11 -15.90 -8.59
CA ASN A 70 -0.31 -15.90 -8.97
C ASN A 70 -1.11 -14.77 -8.30
N ASP A 71 -0.55 -14.10 -7.28
CA ASP A 71 -1.24 -13.01 -6.57
C ASP A 71 -1.24 -11.71 -7.39
N VAL A 72 -0.48 -11.66 -8.49
CA VAL A 72 -0.35 -10.47 -9.33
C VAL A 72 -1.18 -10.65 -10.61
N THR A 73 -2.28 -9.91 -10.69
CA THR A 73 -3.14 -9.87 -11.87
C THR A 73 -3.09 -8.48 -12.51
N GLN A 74 -2.95 -8.41 -13.84
CA GLN A 74 -2.98 -7.14 -14.56
C GLN A 74 -4.40 -6.56 -14.58
N GLY A 75 -4.53 -5.29 -14.20
CA GLY A 75 -5.76 -4.53 -14.33
C GLY A 75 -5.91 -3.87 -15.71
N ILE A 76 -6.75 -2.83 -15.79
CA ILE A 76 -6.99 -2.09 -17.03
C ILE A 76 -5.81 -1.22 -17.50
N LEU A 77 -4.78 -1.05 -16.67
CA LEU A 77 -3.60 -0.25 -16.97
C LEU A 77 -2.61 -1.03 -17.85
N GLY A 78 -1.99 -0.33 -18.80
CA GLY A 78 -0.96 -0.87 -19.69
C GLY A 78 0.42 -1.02 -19.01
N ASN A 79 0.46 -1.59 -17.80
CA ASN A 79 1.65 -1.69 -16.96
C ASN A 79 2.10 -3.15 -16.75
N CYS A 80 1.95 -4.01 -17.76
CA CYS A 80 2.33 -5.42 -17.70
C CYS A 80 3.78 -5.63 -17.21
N TRP A 81 4.69 -4.74 -17.59
CA TRP A 81 6.08 -4.74 -17.13
C TRP A 81 6.22 -4.67 -15.60
N PHE A 82 5.33 -3.94 -14.91
CA PHE A 82 5.32 -3.83 -13.45
C PHE A 82 4.78 -5.11 -12.83
N VAL A 83 3.69 -5.65 -13.37
CA VAL A 83 3.08 -6.91 -12.94
C VAL A 83 4.09 -8.07 -13.05
N SER A 84 4.79 -8.18 -14.18
CA SER A 84 5.85 -9.17 -14.36
C SER A 84 7.01 -8.99 -13.39
N ALA A 85 7.40 -7.75 -13.07
CA ALA A 85 8.45 -7.49 -12.08
C ALA A 85 8.04 -7.92 -10.66
N CYS A 86 6.79 -7.65 -10.26
CA CYS A 86 6.25 -8.11 -8.97
C CYS A 86 6.19 -9.64 -8.90
N SER A 87 5.73 -10.30 -9.97
CA SER A 87 5.69 -11.76 -10.07
C SER A 87 7.10 -12.36 -9.98
N ALA A 88 8.10 -11.76 -10.64
CA ALA A 88 9.49 -12.19 -10.51
C ALA A 88 10.05 -12.00 -9.09
N LEU A 89 9.62 -10.94 -8.38
CA LEU A 89 10.08 -10.63 -7.02
C LEU A 89 9.65 -11.68 -5.99
N THR A 90 8.46 -12.29 -6.16
CA THR A 90 7.96 -13.30 -5.21
C THR A 90 8.81 -14.57 -5.18
N HIS A 91 9.56 -14.86 -6.26
CA HIS A 91 10.51 -15.98 -6.29
C HIS A 91 11.75 -15.78 -5.40
N ASN A 92 12.00 -14.56 -4.91
CA ASN A 92 13.15 -14.27 -4.06
C ASN A 92 12.73 -13.58 -2.76
N GLN A 93 12.53 -14.38 -1.72
CA GLN A 93 12.10 -13.90 -0.40
C GLN A 93 13.04 -12.85 0.20
N HIS A 94 14.35 -12.96 -0.05
CA HIS A 94 15.32 -11.98 0.45
C HIS A 94 15.12 -10.59 -0.17
N LEU A 95 14.87 -10.54 -1.48
CA LEU A 95 14.57 -9.30 -2.18
C LEU A 95 13.18 -8.78 -1.79
N LEU A 96 12.19 -9.66 -1.68
CA LEU A 96 10.84 -9.30 -1.25
C LEU A 96 10.86 -8.63 0.14
N ASN A 97 11.56 -9.20 1.11
CA ASN A 97 11.70 -8.63 2.46
C ASN A 97 12.44 -7.28 2.48
N ARG A 98 13.22 -6.96 1.45
CA ARG A 98 13.87 -5.65 1.31
C ARG A 98 12.90 -4.58 0.82
N VAL A 99 12.01 -4.97 -0.09
CA VAL A 99 10.96 -4.12 -0.69
C VAL A 99 9.81 -3.91 0.30
N ILE A 100 9.33 -4.98 0.95
CA ILE A 100 8.26 -4.97 1.95
C ILE A 100 8.89 -5.36 3.31
N PRO A 101 9.50 -4.39 4.04
CA PRO A 101 10.12 -4.68 5.33
C PRO A 101 9.07 -4.95 6.41
N ASP A 102 9.37 -5.80 7.38
CA ASP A 102 8.52 -6.03 8.55
C ASP A 102 7.05 -6.35 8.18
N ALA A 103 6.83 -7.15 7.13
CA ALA A 103 5.51 -7.45 6.57
C ALA A 103 4.49 -7.90 7.63
N GLU A 104 4.89 -8.75 8.57
CA GLU A 104 4.04 -9.20 9.68
C GLU A 104 3.54 -8.05 10.55
N ALA A 105 4.35 -7.01 10.79
CA ALA A 105 3.94 -5.83 11.55
C ALA A 105 3.06 -4.86 10.73
N GLN A 106 2.95 -5.11 9.42
CA GLN A 106 2.07 -4.42 8.47
C GLN A 106 0.85 -5.26 8.08
N GLU A 107 0.69 -6.44 8.66
CA GLU A 107 -0.47 -7.30 8.41
C GLU A 107 -1.71 -6.78 9.15
N TRP A 108 -2.89 -7.05 8.60
CA TRP A 108 -4.16 -6.66 9.16
C TRP A 108 -4.38 -7.23 10.56
N ASP A 109 -4.85 -6.37 11.45
CA ASP A 109 -5.26 -6.74 12.80
C ASP A 109 -6.66 -6.17 13.04
N PRO A 110 -7.71 -7.01 13.17
CA PRO A 110 -9.06 -6.54 13.42
C PRO A 110 -9.19 -5.80 14.77
N LYS A 111 -8.24 -6.00 15.70
CA LYS A 111 -8.21 -5.27 16.99
C LYS A 111 -7.56 -3.90 16.87
N ASN A 112 -6.89 -3.61 15.74
CA ASN A 112 -6.13 -2.38 15.55
C ASN A 112 -6.16 -1.90 14.09
N GLU A 113 -7.37 -1.64 13.58
CA GLU A 113 -7.60 -1.16 12.21
C GLU A 113 -6.76 0.08 11.84
N TYR A 114 -6.50 0.96 12.82
CA TYR A 114 -5.72 2.20 12.67
C TYR A 114 -4.21 1.96 12.54
N ALA A 115 -3.71 0.77 12.90
CA ALA A 115 -2.31 0.42 12.77
C ALA A 115 -1.93 -0.02 11.35
N VAL A 116 -2.91 -0.37 10.52
CA VAL A 116 -2.63 -1.14 9.31
C VAL A 116 -3.31 -0.58 8.07
N CYS A 117 -4.60 -0.22 8.13
CA CYS A 117 -5.38 0.20 6.95
C CYS A 117 -5.30 1.70 6.62
N GLY A 118 -4.16 2.31 6.95
CA GLY A 118 -3.95 3.75 6.87
C GLY A 118 -3.67 4.29 5.47
N LEU A 119 -3.29 3.52 4.46
CA LEU A 119 -2.86 4.11 3.19
C LEU A 119 -4.07 4.35 2.26
N LYS A 120 -4.69 5.53 2.39
CA LYS A 120 -5.34 6.17 1.25
C LYS A 120 -4.24 7.01 0.58
N THR A 121 -3.53 6.36 -0.34
CA THR A 121 -2.85 7.04 -1.44
C THR A 121 -3.88 7.67 -2.37
#